data_AF-A0A915AB12-F1
#
_entry.id   AF-A0A915AB12-F1
#
_cell.length_a   1.000
_cell.length_b   1.000
_cell.length_c   1.000
_cell.angle_alpha   90.00
_cell.angle_beta   90.00
_cell.angle_gamma   90.00
#
_symmetry.space_group_name_H-M   'P 1'
#
loop_
_entity.id
_entity.type
_entity.pdbx_description
1 polymer ?
#
loop_
_entity_poly.entity_id
_entity_poly.type
_entity_poly.pdbx_seq_one_letter_code
_entity_poly.pdbx_strand_id
1 'polypeptide(L)'
;MPNVIHLDIASFEHVPSILANKILNCFPNLETLKIAIVSRRMASQDQLMWIFADSAFPRLRRLMLSYVDEFSSNISNSFFSWNRSLEVLIFRNAVSPRFRSLSNASYSLTLKELHLEIVDASDAVAIKEFRNLTTLSLGCCWQLSDDHLNRLKELYKIEHLHLSSLGDDVSMTGLANFLQLPTHDAHHFFPYRLKYLRISHCEQFALEAVKRLIQSCPNLESLNIAGDSQIGSAELCLIISNLRKLRFVDLSYLDDNIGDYGNEWALQNLRDNELACVRLLQLHSTHQQKDETILQAINMKRPRMLISPRPNYLINWKFVGDCTVFNEEFEGDLNAVLNDLNDEPGFCCIDDYHALGRQK
;
A
#
# COMPACT_ATOMS: atom_id res chain seq x y z
N MET A 1 -5.96 29.75 16.64
CA MET A 1 -4.63 29.52 16.04
C MET A 1 -4.79 29.44 14.52
N PRO A 2 -4.96 30.57 13.83
CA PRO A 2 -5.33 30.58 12.41
C PRO A 2 -4.22 30.09 11.46
N ASN A 3 -2.97 30.01 11.92
CA ASN A 3 -1.84 29.56 11.10
C ASN A 3 -1.66 28.03 11.10
N VAL A 4 -2.40 27.31 11.94
CA VAL A 4 -2.30 25.85 12.01
C VAL A 4 -3.10 25.24 10.86
N ILE A 5 -2.38 24.53 9.97
CA ILE A 5 -2.93 23.86 8.79
C ILE A 5 -2.92 22.33 8.91
N HIS A 6 -2.16 21.79 9.87
CA HIS A 6 -2.11 20.35 10.18
C HIS A 6 -2.40 20.13 11.66
N LEU A 7 -3.33 19.21 11.95
CA LEU A 7 -3.70 18.82 13.30
C LEU A 7 -3.76 17.31 13.40
N ASP A 8 -2.88 16.74 14.22
CA ASP A 8 -2.92 15.34 14.61
C ASP A 8 -3.42 15.23 16.05
N ILE A 9 -4.61 14.64 16.19
CA ILE A 9 -5.25 14.33 17.47
C ILE A 9 -5.48 12.82 17.62
N ALA A 10 -4.74 11.99 16.88
CA ALA A 10 -4.87 10.53 16.95
C ALA A 10 -4.42 9.92 18.28
N SER A 11 -3.71 10.65 19.13
CA SER A 11 -3.35 10.17 20.46
C SER A 11 -4.45 10.39 21.50
N PHE A 12 -5.52 11.13 21.18
CA PHE A 12 -6.63 11.36 22.10
C PHE A 12 -7.63 10.21 22.04
N GLU A 13 -7.79 9.49 23.15
CA GLU A 13 -8.77 8.40 23.27
C GLU A 13 -10.22 8.89 23.13
N HIS A 14 -10.48 10.13 23.56
CA HIS A 14 -11.79 10.77 23.51
C HIS A 14 -11.65 12.28 23.30
N VAL A 15 -12.48 12.84 22.41
CA VAL A 15 -12.62 14.29 22.21
C VAL A 15 -14.00 14.72 22.71
N PRO A 16 -14.11 15.29 23.93
CA PRO A 16 -15.40 15.73 24.46
C PRO A 16 -15.93 16.93 23.68
N SER A 17 -17.25 17.14 23.70
CA SER A 17 -17.93 18.21 22.94
C SER A 17 -17.38 19.62 23.17
N ILE A 18 -16.96 19.93 24.41
CA ILE A 18 -16.32 21.21 24.75
C ILE A 18 -14.99 21.37 24.00
N LEU A 19 -14.19 20.31 23.92
CA LEU A 19 -12.92 20.33 23.18
C LEU A 19 -13.16 20.36 21.68
N ALA A 20 -14.12 19.58 21.16
CA ALA A 20 -14.54 19.64 19.76
C ALA A 20 -14.91 21.07 19.34
N ASN A 21 -15.76 21.74 20.12
CA ASN A 21 -16.14 23.14 19.87
C ASN A 21 -14.92 24.09 19.87
N LYS A 22 -13.96 23.88 20.77
CA LYS A 22 -12.72 24.67 20.78
C LYS A 22 -11.88 24.39 19.53
N ILE A 23 -11.75 23.13 19.11
CA ILE A 23 -11.01 22.74 17.90
C ILE A 23 -11.62 23.44 16.68
N LEU A 24 -12.95 23.34 16.50
CA LEU A 24 -13.64 23.96 15.37
C LEU A 24 -13.42 25.47 15.28
N ASN A 25 -13.44 26.16 16.42
CA ASN A 25 -13.26 27.62 16.48
C ASN A 25 -11.79 28.05 16.39
N CYS A 26 -10.85 27.24 16.89
CA CYS A 26 -9.44 27.60 16.94
C CYS A 26 -8.71 27.34 15.62
N PHE A 27 -9.19 26.45 14.76
CA PHE A 27 -8.48 26.01 13.55
C PHE A 27 -9.29 26.25 12.26
N PRO A 28 -9.63 27.50 11.92
CA PRO A 28 -10.47 27.81 10.75
C PRO A 28 -9.79 27.52 9.40
N ASN A 29 -8.45 27.46 9.36
CA ASN A 29 -7.67 27.21 8.15
C ASN A 29 -7.09 25.79 8.08
N LEU A 30 -7.64 24.85 8.86
CA LEU A 30 -7.12 23.48 8.88
C LEU A 30 -7.29 22.80 7.52
N GLU A 31 -6.21 22.23 7.00
CA GLU A 31 -6.18 21.50 5.72
C GLU A 31 -6.00 19.99 5.90
N THR A 32 -5.26 19.58 6.94
CA THR A 32 -5.08 18.17 7.32
C THR A 32 -5.57 17.92 8.73
N LEU A 33 -6.45 16.93 8.87
CA LEU A 33 -6.91 16.42 10.14
C LEU A 33 -6.63 14.92 10.22
N LYS A 34 -5.92 14.52 11.28
CA LYS A 34 -5.74 13.13 11.65
C LYS A 34 -6.35 12.89 13.02
N ILE A 35 -7.23 11.89 13.11
CA ILE A 35 -7.91 11.51 14.34
C ILE A 35 -7.97 9.99 14.42
N ALA A 36 -7.86 9.47 15.63
CA ALA A 36 -8.07 8.06 15.93
C ALA A 36 -9.15 7.94 17.00
N ILE A 37 -9.99 6.93 16.88
CA ILE A 37 -11.12 6.72 17.78
C ILE A 37 -10.86 5.43 18.55
N VAL A 38 -10.25 5.51 19.72
CA VAL A 38 -9.82 4.29 20.44
C VAL A 38 -10.96 3.67 21.28
N SER A 39 -12.17 4.22 21.24
CA SER A 39 -13.26 3.79 22.14
C SER A 39 -14.08 2.61 21.59
N ARG A 40 -13.77 1.39 22.06
CA ARG A 40 -14.49 0.12 21.80
C ARG A 40 -15.93 0.03 22.37
N ARG A 41 -16.50 1.11 22.92
CA ARG A 41 -17.84 1.09 23.54
C ARG A 41 -18.61 2.37 23.27
N MET A 42 -19.62 2.29 22.39
CA MET A 42 -20.83 3.14 22.19
C MET A 42 -20.75 4.69 22.28
N ALA A 43 -19.68 5.30 22.76
CA ALA A 43 -19.42 6.74 22.83
C ALA A 43 -18.76 7.27 21.55
N SER A 44 -18.65 6.45 20.49
CA SER A 44 -17.94 6.75 19.24
C SER A 44 -18.77 7.54 18.22
N GLN A 45 -20.11 7.51 18.30
CA GLN A 45 -20.96 8.10 17.25
C GLN A 45 -21.04 9.63 17.35
N ASP A 46 -21.26 10.17 18.56
CA ASP A 46 -21.26 11.63 18.79
C ASP A 46 -19.88 12.27 18.52
N GLN A 47 -18.81 11.49 18.62
CA GLN A 47 -17.43 11.93 18.38
C GLN A 47 -17.08 12.16 16.91
N LEU A 48 -17.85 11.63 15.97
CA LEU A 48 -17.64 11.90 14.54
C LEU A 48 -18.55 13.01 14.01
N MET A 49 -19.74 13.16 14.60
CA MET A 49 -20.76 14.09 14.10
C MET A 49 -20.25 15.54 14.03
N TRP A 50 -19.43 15.98 14.99
CA TRP A 50 -18.89 17.33 14.98
C TRP A 50 -17.89 17.58 13.84
N ILE A 51 -17.21 16.54 13.34
CA ILE A 51 -16.27 16.63 12.22
C ILE A 51 -17.03 16.88 10.92
N PHE A 52 -18.14 16.17 10.73
CA PHE A 52 -18.97 16.24 9.51
C PHE A 52 -20.04 17.33 9.56
N ALA A 53 -20.00 18.23 10.56
CA ALA A 53 -20.88 19.38 10.60
C ALA A 53 -20.59 20.35 9.44
N ASP A 54 -21.62 21.03 8.93
CA ASP A 54 -21.50 21.96 7.79
C ASP A 54 -20.53 23.11 8.05
N SER A 55 -20.37 23.53 9.30
CA SER A 55 -19.43 24.58 9.71
C SER A 55 -18.01 24.08 9.95
N ALA A 56 -17.79 22.76 10.04
CA ALA A 56 -16.54 22.19 10.51
C ALA A 56 -15.46 22.14 9.43
N PHE A 57 -14.29 22.73 9.70
CA PHE A 57 -13.10 22.64 8.85
C PHE A 57 -13.35 22.99 7.37
N PRO A 58 -13.73 24.24 7.06
CA PRO A 58 -14.14 24.64 5.70
C PRO A 58 -13.03 24.50 4.63
N ARG A 59 -11.76 24.41 5.04
CA ARG A 59 -10.60 24.25 4.14
C ARG A 59 -10.01 22.84 4.13
N LEU A 60 -10.68 21.88 4.77
CA LEU A 60 -10.11 20.53 4.89
C LEU A 60 -9.94 19.87 3.52
N ARG A 61 -8.74 19.33 3.30
CA ARG A 61 -8.34 18.62 2.09
C ARG A 61 -7.87 17.20 2.37
N ARG A 62 -7.35 16.93 3.56
CA ARG A 62 -6.83 15.62 3.95
C ARG A 62 -7.47 15.18 5.26
N LEU A 63 -8.15 14.04 5.25
CA LEU A 63 -8.75 13.43 6.43
C LEU A 63 -8.21 12.02 6.63
N MET A 64 -7.65 11.76 7.81
CA MET A 64 -7.26 10.43 8.25
C MET A 64 -8.06 10.05 9.49
N LEU A 65 -8.84 8.99 9.38
CA LEU A 65 -9.60 8.38 10.46
C LEU A 65 -8.99 7.02 10.80
N SER A 66 -8.68 6.80 12.07
CA SER A 66 -8.17 5.51 12.53
C SER A 66 -9.04 4.87 13.61
N TYR A 67 -9.05 3.54 13.69
CA TYR A 67 -9.74 2.77 14.74
C TYR A 67 -11.26 3.00 14.78
N VAL A 68 -11.90 3.24 13.63
CA VAL A 68 -13.36 3.40 13.56
C VAL A 68 -14.02 2.02 13.40
N ASP A 69 -14.66 1.54 14.47
CA ASP A 69 -15.27 0.20 14.48
C ASP A 69 -16.63 0.14 13.74
N GLU A 70 -17.35 1.27 13.63
CA GLU A 70 -18.65 1.33 12.97
C GLU A 70 -18.95 2.73 12.39
N PHE A 71 -19.55 2.76 11.20
CA PHE A 71 -20.26 3.92 10.67
C PHE A 71 -21.77 3.71 10.76
N SER A 72 -22.45 4.49 11.61
CA SER A 72 -23.92 4.53 11.64
C SER A 72 -24.47 5.23 10.40
N SER A 73 -25.73 4.95 10.06
CA SER A 73 -26.39 5.58 8.91
C SER A 73 -26.33 7.12 8.96
N ASN A 74 -26.49 7.71 10.14
CA ASN A 74 -26.46 9.17 10.33
C ASN A 74 -25.07 9.76 10.07
N ILE A 75 -24.01 9.09 10.53
CA ILE A 75 -22.62 9.53 10.31
C ILE A 75 -22.27 9.38 8.83
N SER A 76 -22.57 8.23 8.21
CA SER A 76 -22.35 8.03 6.77
C SER A 76 -23.09 9.08 5.94
N ASN A 77 -24.36 9.36 6.26
CA ASN A 77 -25.13 10.37 5.55
C ASN A 77 -24.51 11.76 5.70
N SER A 78 -24.12 12.14 6.92
CA SER A 78 -23.47 13.44 7.18
C SER A 78 -22.16 13.56 6.42
N PHE A 79 -21.36 12.48 6.39
CA PHE A 79 -20.12 12.40 5.65
C PHE A 79 -20.35 12.53 4.13
N PHE A 80 -21.35 11.83 3.57
CA PHE A 80 -21.65 11.89 2.13
C PHE A 80 -22.23 13.26 1.70
N SER A 81 -22.94 13.96 2.58
CA SER A 81 -23.38 15.34 2.34
C SER A 81 -22.34 16.40 2.70
N TRP A 82 -21.21 16.00 3.28
CA TRP A 82 -20.22 16.92 3.80
C TRP A 82 -19.52 17.64 2.65
N ASN A 83 -19.82 18.92 2.50
CA ASN A 83 -19.33 19.73 1.38
C ASN A 83 -17.88 20.16 1.60
N ARG A 84 -16.95 19.20 1.50
CA ARG A 84 -15.50 19.42 1.51
C ARG A 84 -14.87 18.87 0.24
N SER A 85 -13.94 19.62 -0.33
CA SER A 85 -13.16 19.20 -1.49
C SER A 85 -11.94 18.39 -1.04
N LEU A 86 -12.20 17.23 -0.43
CA LEU A 86 -11.14 16.34 0.04
C LEU A 86 -10.32 15.83 -1.15
N GLU A 87 -9.01 15.88 -1.01
CA GLU A 87 -8.03 15.30 -1.93
C GLU A 87 -7.51 13.97 -1.40
N VAL A 88 -7.47 13.78 -0.08
CA VAL A 88 -6.99 12.55 0.57
C VAL A 88 -7.93 12.10 1.66
N LEU A 89 -8.27 10.81 1.62
CA LEU A 89 -9.13 10.16 2.59
C LEU A 89 -8.56 8.80 2.97
N ILE A 90 -8.21 8.65 4.24
CA ILE A 90 -7.53 7.46 4.74
C ILE A 90 -8.30 6.90 5.93
N PHE A 91 -8.71 5.64 5.83
CA PHE A 91 -9.29 4.84 6.92
C PHE A 91 -8.29 3.76 7.31
N ARG A 92 -7.70 3.86 8.51
CA ARG A 92 -6.72 2.89 9.05
C ARG A 92 -7.26 2.16 10.26
N ASN A 93 -7.10 0.84 10.31
CA ASN A 93 -7.71 -0.03 11.31
C ASN A 93 -9.19 0.29 11.52
N ALA A 94 -9.90 0.62 10.45
CA ALA A 94 -11.23 1.21 10.48
C ALA A 94 -12.11 0.52 9.44
N VAL A 95 -13.38 0.27 9.80
CA VAL A 95 -14.36 -0.16 8.82
C VAL A 95 -14.65 0.97 7.86
N SER A 96 -14.86 0.64 6.60
CA SER A 96 -15.25 1.62 5.60
C SER A 96 -16.61 2.28 5.95
N PRO A 97 -16.84 3.55 5.53
CA PRO A 97 -18.14 4.20 5.64
C PRO A 97 -19.25 3.58 4.79
N ARG A 98 -18.96 2.51 4.01
CA ARG A 98 -19.87 1.83 3.08
C ARG A 98 -20.43 2.80 2.06
N PHE A 99 -19.56 3.27 1.17
CA PHE A 99 -19.85 4.27 0.16
C PHE A 99 -21.08 3.90 -0.66
N ARG A 100 -22.08 4.78 -0.64
CA ARG A 100 -23.32 4.63 -1.40
C ARG A 100 -23.83 6.01 -1.81
N SER A 101 -24.42 6.10 -2.99
CA SER A 101 -25.05 7.34 -3.50
C SER A 101 -24.10 8.57 -3.43
N LEU A 102 -22.90 8.43 -4.00
CA LEU A 102 -21.85 9.47 -4.01
C LEU A 102 -22.16 10.69 -4.88
N SER A 103 -23.31 10.74 -5.56
CA SER A 103 -23.69 11.84 -6.47
C SER A 103 -23.67 13.23 -5.80
N ASN A 104 -23.84 13.27 -4.47
CA ASN A 104 -23.88 14.49 -3.68
C ASN A 104 -22.56 14.78 -2.95
N ALA A 105 -21.61 13.84 -2.97
CA ALA A 105 -20.35 13.98 -2.27
C ALA A 105 -19.41 14.88 -3.08
N SER A 106 -19.15 16.09 -2.59
CA SER A 106 -18.29 17.08 -3.27
C SER A 106 -16.88 16.58 -3.53
N TYR A 107 -16.37 15.71 -2.65
CA TYR A 107 -15.04 15.12 -2.77
C TYR A 107 -14.95 14.05 -3.86
N SER A 108 -16.07 13.55 -4.39
CA SER A 108 -16.05 12.56 -5.48
C SER A 108 -15.25 13.03 -6.70
N LEU A 109 -15.26 14.34 -6.95
CA LEU A 109 -14.55 14.98 -8.06
C LEU A 109 -13.14 15.46 -7.71
N THR A 110 -12.75 15.49 -6.43
CA THR A 110 -11.45 16.05 -6.01
C THR A 110 -10.50 15.02 -5.40
N LEU A 111 -11.03 13.87 -4.98
CA LEU A 111 -10.25 12.83 -4.31
C LEU A 111 -9.18 12.24 -5.24
N LYS A 112 -7.94 12.19 -4.73
CA LYS A 112 -6.75 11.67 -5.39
C LYS A 112 -6.17 10.45 -4.67
N GLU A 113 -6.39 10.34 -3.37
CA GLU A 113 -5.87 9.27 -2.53
C GLU A 113 -6.98 8.70 -1.64
N LEU A 114 -7.21 7.39 -1.74
CA LEU A 114 -8.18 6.65 -0.95
C LEU A 114 -7.57 5.39 -0.35
N HIS A 115 -7.66 5.25 0.97
CA HIS A 115 -7.23 4.05 1.69
C HIS A 115 -8.39 3.49 2.50
N LEU A 116 -8.72 2.22 2.26
CA LEU A 116 -9.72 1.45 2.99
C LEU A 116 -9.08 0.14 3.42
N GLU A 117 -9.03 -0.15 4.71
CA GLU A 117 -8.40 -1.38 5.22
C GLU A 117 -9.35 -2.58 5.26
N ILE A 118 -10.65 -2.33 5.47
CA ILE A 118 -11.69 -3.34 5.41
C ILE A 118 -12.71 -2.88 4.37
N VAL A 119 -12.61 -3.46 3.18
CA VAL A 119 -13.44 -3.07 2.02
C VAL A 119 -14.69 -3.93 1.95
N ASP A 120 -15.83 -3.26 1.85
CA ASP A 120 -17.11 -3.91 1.58
C ASP A 120 -17.40 -3.95 0.07
N ALA A 121 -18.17 -4.93 -0.40
CA ALA A 121 -18.58 -5.00 -1.80
C ALA A 121 -19.26 -3.71 -2.31
N SER A 122 -20.04 -3.03 -1.44
CA SER A 122 -20.66 -1.73 -1.79
C SER A 122 -19.63 -0.63 -2.07
N ASP A 123 -18.50 -0.62 -1.34
CA ASP A 123 -17.40 0.31 -1.59
C ASP A 123 -16.78 0.06 -2.96
N ALA A 124 -16.53 -1.21 -3.28
CA ALA A 124 -15.92 -1.60 -4.55
C ALA A 124 -16.75 -1.12 -5.76
N VAL A 125 -18.08 -1.13 -5.64
CA VAL A 125 -18.98 -0.58 -6.67
C VAL A 125 -18.88 0.95 -6.78
N ALA A 126 -18.69 1.65 -5.66
CA ALA A 126 -18.69 3.11 -5.59
C ALA A 126 -17.32 3.73 -5.94
N ILE A 127 -16.21 3.02 -5.73
CA ILE A 127 -14.85 3.54 -5.93
C ILE A 127 -14.62 4.06 -7.36
N LYS A 128 -15.26 3.47 -8.36
CA LYS A 128 -15.17 3.92 -9.76
C LYS A 128 -15.62 5.37 -9.97
N GLU A 129 -16.42 5.93 -9.06
CA GLU A 129 -16.88 7.32 -9.14
C GLU A 129 -15.75 8.32 -8.83
N PHE A 130 -14.68 7.90 -8.15
CA PHE A 130 -13.52 8.74 -7.83
C PHE A 130 -12.53 8.81 -9.00
N ARG A 131 -12.93 9.45 -10.10
CA ARG A 131 -12.18 9.48 -11.38
C ARG A 131 -10.81 10.14 -11.34
N ASN A 132 -10.48 10.83 -10.25
CA ASN A 132 -9.22 11.55 -10.07
C ASN A 132 -8.22 10.82 -9.16
N LEU A 133 -8.52 9.58 -8.74
CA LEU A 133 -7.59 8.78 -7.95
C LEU A 133 -6.28 8.53 -8.70
N THR A 134 -5.19 8.86 -8.01
CA THR A 134 -3.82 8.49 -8.35
C THR A 134 -3.30 7.39 -7.42
N THR A 135 -3.86 7.31 -6.21
CA THR A 135 -3.50 6.33 -5.19
C THR A 135 -4.74 5.64 -4.65
N LEU A 136 -4.76 4.31 -4.71
CA LEU A 136 -5.82 3.48 -4.18
C LEU A 136 -5.22 2.34 -3.36
N SER A 137 -5.61 2.25 -2.10
CA SER A 137 -5.20 1.17 -1.19
C SER A 137 -6.42 0.49 -0.62
N LEU A 138 -6.56 -0.81 -0.91
CA LEU A 138 -7.66 -1.66 -0.47
C LEU A 138 -7.08 -2.85 0.30
N GLY A 139 -7.31 -2.86 1.60
CA GLY A 139 -6.98 -3.97 2.48
C GLY A 139 -8.14 -4.96 2.59
N CYS A 140 -7.83 -6.19 3.00
CA CYS A 140 -8.82 -7.24 3.27
C CYS A 140 -9.87 -7.32 2.16
N CYS A 141 -9.43 -7.55 0.92
CA CYS A 141 -10.27 -7.57 -0.27
C CYS A 141 -11.07 -8.87 -0.47
N TRP A 142 -11.48 -9.54 0.61
CA TRP A 142 -12.15 -10.86 0.59
C TRP A 142 -13.54 -10.82 -0.04
N GLN A 143 -14.17 -9.65 -0.14
CA GLN A 143 -15.50 -9.46 -0.74
C GLN A 143 -15.45 -8.96 -2.19
N LEU A 144 -14.25 -8.76 -2.76
CA LEU A 144 -14.14 -8.35 -4.15
C LEU A 144 -14.39 -9.55 -5.07
N SER A 145 -14.80 -9.24 -6.30
CA SER A 145 -14.98 -10.22 -7.37
C SER A 145 -14.37 -9.70 -8.66
N ASP A 146 -14.31 -10.55 -9.68
CA ASP A 146 -13.83 -10.17 -11.02
C ASP A 146 -14.56 -8.93 -11.57
N ASP A 147 -15.87 -8.82 -11.35
CA ASP A 147 -16.67 -7.66 -11.77
C ASP A 147 -16.30 -6.38 -11.02
N HIS A 148 -15.95 -6.50 -9.74
CA HIS A 148 -15.46 -5.36 -8.96
C HIS A 148 -14.12 -4.87 -9.50
N LEU A 149 -13.17 -5.75 -9.76
CA LEU A 149 -11.88 -5.39 -10.36
C LEU A 149 -12.05 -4.75 -11.75
N ASN A 150 -12.94 -5.31 -12.58
CA ASN A 150 -13.20 -4.77 -13.91
C ASN A 150 -13.71 -3.32 -13.87
N ARG A 151 -14.51 -2.94 -12.87
CA ARG A 151 -14.98 -1.55 -12.69
C ARG A 151 -13.85 -0.58 -12.36
N LEU A 152 -12.81 -1.04 -11.68
CA LEU A 152 -11.63 -0.23 -11.36
C LEU A 152 -10.79 0.09 -12.61
N LYS A 153 -10.99 -0.61 -13.74
CA LYS A 153 -10.25 -0.32 -14.98
C LYS A 153 -10.44 1.10 -15.52
N GLU A 154 -11.57 1.72 -15.20
CA GLU A 154 -11.89 3.08 -15.60
C GLU A 154 -11.09 4.14 -14.80
N LEU A 155 -10.37 3.75 -13.75
CA LEU A 155 -9.50 4.60 -12.94
C LEU A 155 -8.09 4.67 -13.53
N TYR A 156 -7.99 5.09 -14.78
CA TYR A 156 -6.74 5.09 -15.57
C TYR A 156 -5.66 6.08 -15.08
N LYS A 157 -5.98 6.94 -14.08
CA LYS A 157 -5.04 7.88 -13.45
C LYS A 157 -4.23 7.26 -12.31
N ILE A 158 -4.57 6.04 -11.88
CA ILE A 158 -3.87 5.35 -10.79
C ILE A 158 -2.40 5.13 -11.15
N GLU A 159 -1.52 5.61 -10.27
CA GLU A 159 -0.07 5.36 -10.30
C GLU A 159 0.35 4.43 -9.14
N HIS A 160 -0.41 4.43 -8.04
CA HIS A 160 -0.20 3.59 -6.85
C HIS A 160 -1.43 2.72 -6.59
N LEU A 161 -1.27 1.40 -6.62
CA LEU A 161 -2.32 0.46 -6.26
C LEU A 161 -1.82 -0.51 -5.20
N HIS A 162 -2.51 -0.58 -4.07
CA HIS A 162 -2.31 -1.62 -3.06
C HIS A 162 -3.59 -2.46 -2.92
N LEU A 163 -3.45 -3.78 -3.09
CA LEU A 163 -4.49 -4.77 -2.85
C LEU A 163 -3.93 -5.82 -1.89
N SER A 164 -4.67 -6.17 -0.84
CA SER A 164 -4.31 -7.30 0.03
C SER A 164 -5.48 -8.25 0.28
N SER A 165 -5.15 -9.54 0.41
CA SER A 165 -6.11 -10.60 0.76
C SER A 165 -7.34 -10.64 -0.15
N LEU A 166 -7.12 -10.74 -1.47
CA LEU A 166 -8.20 -10.95 -2.44
C LEU A 166 -8.92 -12.27 -2.16
N GLY A 167 -10.26 -12.23 -2.10
CA GLY A 167 -11.09 -13.41 -1.83
C GLY A 167 -11.32 -14.30 -3.05
N ASP A 168 -11.91 -15.47 -2.80
CA ASP A 168 -12.12 -16.53 -3.79
C ASP A 168 -13.00 -16.13 -4.99
N ASP A 169 -13.83 -15.10 -4.84
CA ASP A 169 -14.67 -14.55 -5.92
C ASP A 169 -13.87 -13.76 -6.96
N VAL A 170 -12.59 -13.47 -6.69
CA VAL A 170 -11.62 -13.06 -7.70
C VAL A 170 -10.92 -14.31 -8.22
N SER A 171 -11.02 -14.56 -9.52
CA SER A 171 -10.33 -15.67 -10.17
C SER A 171 -8.93 -15.26 -10.61
N MET A 172 -8.03 -16.25 -10.81
CA MET A 172 -6.71 -16.01 -11.42
C MET A 172 -6.82 -15.30 -12.78
N THR A 173 -7.80 -15.71 -13.59
CA THR A 173 -8.10 -15.09 -14.88
C THR A 173 -8.62 -13.67 -14.70
N GLY A 174 -9.46 -13.43 -13.70
CA GLY A 174 -9.97 -12.11 -13.35
C GLY A 174 -8.87 -11.12 -12.98
N LEU A 175 -7.93 -11.53 -12.12
CA LEU A 175 -6.78 -10.71 -11.76
C LEU A 175 -5.86 -10.46 -12.98
N ALA A 176 -5.60 -11.50 -13.79
CA ALA A 176 -4.82 -11.34 -15.02
C ALA A 176 -5.50 -10.37 -16.01
N ASN A 177 -6.82 -10.47 -16.17
CA ASN A 177 -7.61 -9.55 -17.00
C ASN A 177 -7.56 -8.13 -16.44
N PHE A 178 -7.66 -7.96 -15.12
CA PHE A 178 -7.56 -6.66 -14.46
C PHE A 178 -6.24 -5.96 -14.79
N LEU A 179 -5.13 -6.70 -14.80
CA LEU A 179 -3.79 -6.20 -15.14
C LEU A 179 -3.54 -6.08 -16.65
N GLN A 180 -4.45 -6.53 -17.50
CA GLN A 180 -4.30 -6.48 -18.95
C GLN A 180 -4.74 -5.13 -19.53
N LEU A 181 -3.83 -4.49 -20.27
CA LEU A 181 -4.17 -3.35 -21.12
C LEU A 181 -4.87 -3.79 -22.42
N PRO A 182 -5.83 -2.99 -22.93
CA PRO A 182 -6.37 -3.20 -24.27
C PRO A 182 -5.31 -2.92 -25.34
N THR A 183 -5.54 -3.46 -26.54
CA THR A 183 -4.63 -3.31 -27.69
C THR A 183 -4.63 -1.90 -28.29
N HIS A 184 -5.72 -1.15 -28.11
CA HIS A 184 -5.90 0.21 -28.62
C HIS A 184 -6.28 1.14 -27.45
N ASP A 185 -5.90 2.41 -27.55
CA ASP A 185 -6.22 3.45 -26.55
C ASP A 185 -5.82 3.11 -25.11
N ALA A 186 -4.77 2.30 -24.94
CA ALA A 186 -4.31 1.81 -23.63
C ALA A 186 -4.10 2.92 -22.58
N HIS A 187 -3.74 4.14 -23.00
CA HIS A 187 -3.55 5.31 -22.12
C HIS A 187 -4.82 5.81 -21.42
N HIS A 188 -6.00 5.36 -21.84
CA HIS A 188 -7.30 5.62 -21.21
C HIS A 188 -7.76 4.50 -20.27
N PHE A 189 -6.92 3.48 -20.03
CA PHE A 189 -7.26 2.35 -19.19
C PHE A 189 -6.18 2.12 -18.13
N PHE A 190 -6.60 1.73 -16.94
CA PHE A 190 -5.70 1.09 -16.00
C PHE A 190 -5.21 -0.25 -16.59
N PRO A 191 -3.94 -0.67 -16.36
CA PRO A 191 -2.91 -0.06 -15.50
C PRO A 191 -1.87 0.85 -16.20
N TYR A 192 -2.19 1.57 -17.27
CA TYR A 192 -1.17 2.22 -18.12
C TYR A 192 -0.20 3.16 -17.39
N ARG A 193 -0.65 3.82 -16.31
CA ARG A 193 0.14 4.77 -15.50
C ARG A 193 0.74 4.16 -14.23
N LEU A 194 0.51 2.88 -13.98
CA LEU A 194 0.91 2.22 -12.74
C LEU A 194 2.43 2.21 -12.61
N LYS A 195 2.92 2.71 -11.46
CA LYS A 195 4.34 2.74 -11.10
C LYS A 195 4.63 1.94 -9.84
N TYR A 196 3.65 1.86 -8.94
CA TYR A 196 3.84 1.27 -7.62
C TYR A 196 2.69 0.32 -7.33
N LEU A 197 3.03 -0.95 -7.16
CA LEU A 197 2.07 -2.03 -6.97
C LEU A 197 2.39 -2.80 -5.70
N ARG A 198 1.39 -2.93 -4.83
CA ARG A 198 1.34 -3.96 -3.79
C ARG A 198 0.17 -4.88 -4.13
N ILE A 199 0.45 -6.15 -4.34
CA ILE A 199 -0.54 -7.23 -4.35
C ILE A 199 0.03 -8.20 -3.34
N SER A 200 -0.58 -8.36 -2.18
CA SER A 200 0.01 -9.17 -1.10
C SER A 200 -1.02 -10.11 -0.52
N HIS A 201 -0.61 -11.33 -0.20
CA HIS A 201 -1.50 -12.40 0.26
C HIS A 201 -2.68 -12.63 -0.69
N CYS A 202 -2.40 -12.64 -2.00
CA CYS A 202 -3.38 -12.86 -3.06
C CYS A 202 -3.03 -14.13 -3.84
N GLU A 203 -3.69 -15.24 -3.52
CA GLU A 203 -3.46 -16.54 -4.19
C GLU A 203 -3.78 -16.51 -5.70
N GLN A 204 -4.48 -15.49 -6.17
CA GLN A 204 -4.80 -15.27 -7.57
C GLN A 204 -3.60 -14.74 -8.36
N PHE A 205 -2.59 -14.16 -7.70
CA PHE A 205 -1.42 -13.58 -8.36
C PHE A 205 -0.44 -14.69 -8.78
N ALA A 206 -0.71 -15.27 -9.95
CA ALA A 206 0.03 -16.38 -10.53
C ALA A 206 0.62 -16.02 -11.91
N LEU A 207 1.22 -17.00 -12.59
CA LEU A 207 1.95 -16.84 -13.85
C LEU A 207 1.28 -15.94 -14.91
N GLU A 208 -0.02 -16.11 -15.18
CA GLU A 208 -0.69 -15.28 -16.18
C GLU A 208 -0.87 -13.82 -15.72
N ALA A 209 -1.13 -13.59 -14.44
CA ALA A 209 -1.16 -12.24 -13.88
C ALA A 209 0.23 -11.58 -13.97
N VAL A 210 1.30 -12.33 -13.69
CA VAL A 210 2.70 -11.87 -13.86
C VAL A 210 2.99 -11.49 -15.31
N LYS A 211 2.62 -12.34 -16.29
CA LYS A 211 2.81 -12.05 -17.71
C LYS A 211 2.08 -10.77 -18.12
N ARG A 212 0.83 -10.58 -17.66
CA ARG A 212 0.05 -9.36 -17.94
C ARG A 212 0.65 -8.13 -17.27
N LEU A 213 1.11 -8.23 -16.02
CA LEU A 213 1.79 -7.15 -15.32
C LEU A 213 3.02 -6.67 -16.10
N ILE A 214 3.88 -7.60 -16.51
CA ILE A 214 5.11 -7.29 -17.25
C ILE A 214 4.81 -6.63 -18.60
N GLN A 215 3.80 -7.13 -19.32
CA GLN A 215 3.39 -6.58 -20.60
C GLN A 215 2.77 -5.18 -20.47
N SER A 216 1.93 -4.98 -19.45
CA SER A 216 1.18 -3.73 -19.27
C SER A 216 1.99 -2.64 -18.56
N CYS A 217 2.89 -3.01 -17.64
CA CYS A 217 3.57 -2.10 -16.73
C CYS A 217 5.10 -2.27 -16.77
N PRO A 218 5.76 -2.17 -17.93
CA PRO A 218 7.21 -2.39 -18.04
C PRO A 218 8.07 -1.36 -17.28
N ASN A 219 7.46 -0.24 -16.86
CA ASN A 219 8.11 0.83 -16.12
C ASN A 219 7.85 0.79 -14.61
N LEU A 220 7.34 -0.33 -14.08
CA LEU A 220 7.05 -0.46 -12.65
C LEU A 220 8.32 -0.20 -11.82
N GLU A 221 8.18 0.63 -10.78
CA GLU A 221 9.27 1.09 -9.91
C GLU A 221 9.21 0.48 -8.52
N SER A 222 8.04 0.05 -8.06
CA SER A 222 7.90 -0.67 -6.79
C SER A 222 6.95 -1.85 -6.92
N LEU A 223 7.35 -2.98 -6.38
CA LEU A 223 6.58 -4.21 -6.36
C LEU A 223 6.65 -4.86 -4.96
N ASN A 224 5.50 -5.03 -4.34
CA ASN A 224 5.34 -5.89 -3.17
C ASN A 224 4.41 -7.04 -3.54
N ILE A 225 4.93 -8.26 -3.40
CA ILE A 225 4.24 -9.53 -3.66
C ILE A 225 4.31 -10.44 -2.44
N ALA A 226 4.40 -9.85 -1.25
CA ALA A 226 4.61 -10.59 -0.03
C ALA A 226 3.44 -11.54 0.26
N GLY A 227 3.76 -12.79 0.57
CA GLY A 227 2.78 -13.83 0.90
C GLY A 227 1.93 -14.33 -0.28
N ASP A 228 2.27 -13.96 -1.52
CA ASP A 228 1.61 -14.49 -2.72
C ASP A 228 2.11 -15.91 -3.01
N SER A 229 1.43 -16.90 -2.44
CA SER A 229 1.87 -18.31 -2.46
C SER A 229 2.09 -18.87 -3.85
N GLN A 230 1.40 -18.36 -4.89
CA GLN A 230 1.51 -18.83 -6.28
C GLN A 230 2.75 -18.36 -7.04
N ILE A 231 3.60 -17.54 -6.43
CA ILE A 231 4.82 -17.03 -7.05
C ILE A 231 6.01 -17.92 -6.71
N GLY A 232 6.47 -18.70 -7.70
CA GLY A 232 7.68 -19.51 -7.60
C GLY A 232 8.88 -18.90 -8.33
N SER A 233 9.95 -19.69 -8.46
CA SER A 233 11.20 -19.25 -9.11
C SER A 233 11.00 -18.89 -10.59
N ALA A 234 10.08 -19.54 -11.31
CA ALA A 234 9.80 -19.24 -12.71
C ALA A 234 9.16 -17.85 -12.89
N GLU A 235 8.16 -17.53 -12.08
CA GLU A 235 7.49 -16.23 -12.06
C GLU A 235 8.45 -15.12 -11.65
N LEU A 236 9.25 -15.34 -10.60
CA LEU A 236 10.27 -14.39 -10.16
C LEU A 236 11.31 -14.13 -11.25
N CYS A 237 11.78 -15.16 -11.96
CA CYS A 237 12.69 -15.00 -13.10
C CYS A 237 12.09 -14.10 -14.19
N LEU A 238 10.79 -14.23 -14.48
CA LEU A 238 10.11 -13.35 -15.43
C LEU A 238 10.07 -11.91 -14.93
N ILE A 239 9.72 -11.68 -13.66
CA ILE A 239 9.68 -10.35 -13.04
C ILE A 239 11.06 -9.69 -13.11
N ILE A 240 12.09 -10.36 -12.61
CA ILE A 240 13.49 -9.90 -12.56
C ILE A 240 14.03 -9.58 -13.96
N SER A 241 13.73 -10.44 -14.94
CA SER A 241 14.23 -10.29 -16.30
C SER A 241 13.60 -9.13 -17.06
N ASN A 242 12.39 -8.69 -16.70
CA ASN A 242 11.63 -7.72 -17.49
C ASN A 242 11.41 -6.36 -16.78
N LEU A 243 11.23 -6.34 -15.46
CA LEU A 243 10.94 -5.09 -14.72
C LEU A 243 12.22 -4.39 -14.27
N ARG A 244 12.92 -3.76 -15.22
CA ARG A 244 14.27 -3.19 -15.01
C ARG A 244 14.32 -1.89 -14.20
N LYS A 245 13.17 -1.27 -13.96
CA LYS A 245 13.04 -0.01 -13.21
C LYS A 245 12.70 -0.19 -11.73
N LEU A 246 12.56 -1.44 -11.27
CA LEU A 246 12.27 -1.72 -9.86
C LEU A 246 13.35 -1.12 -8.95
N ARG A 247 12.90 -0.32 -7.99
CA ARG A 247 13.66 0.31 -6.91
C ARG A 247 13.32 -0.34 -5.57
N PHE A 248 12.07 -0.75 -5.39
CA PHE A 248 11.59 -1.36 -4.15
C PHE A 248 10.95 -2.71 -4.46
N VAL A 249 11.44 -3.75 -3.80
CA VAL A 249 10.96 -5.13 -4.00
C VAL A 249 10.77 -5.79 -2.65
N ASP A 250 9.57 -6.30 -2.40
CA ASP A 250 9.26 -7.13 -1.24
C ASP A 250 8.79 -8.50 -1.68
N LEU A 251 9.58 -9.50 -1.31
CA LEU A 251 9.41 -10.93 -1.59
C LEU A 251 9.18 -11.72 -0.29
N SER A 252 8.82 -11.04 0.80
CA SER A 252 8.63 -11.68 2.10
C SER A 252 7.52 -12.72 2.06
N TYR A 253 7.64 -13.79 2.85
CA TYR A 253 6.64 -14.86 2.97
C TYR A 253 6.30 -15.58 1.65
N LEU A 254 7.12 -15.44 0.60
CA LEU A 254 7.02 -16.31 -0.55
C LEU A 254 7.49 -17.72 -0.17
N ASP A 255 6.64 -18.70 -0.45
CA ASP A 255 6.94 -20.11 -0.23
C ASP A 255 7.42 -20.71 -1.57
N ASP A 256 8.71 -20.99 -1.69
CA ASP A 256 9.25 -21.65 -2.89
C ASP A 256 8.80 -23.13 -3.03
N ASN A 257 7.97 -23.66 -2.12
CA ASN A 257 7.47 -25.04 -2.17
C ASN A 257 6.43 -25.31 -3.27
N ILE A 258 6.07 -24.34 -4.11
CA ILE A 258 5.36 -24.66 -5.36
C ILE A 258 6.32 -25.32 -6.34
N GLY A 259 6.47 -26.63 -6.15
CA GLY A 259 6.68 -27.58 -7.25
C GLY A 259 8.07 -27.67 -7.88
N ASP A 260 9.14 -27.19 -7.24
CA ASP A 260 10.46 -27.17 -7.88
C ASP A 260 11.62 -27.59 -6.97
N TYR A 261 11.63 -28.87 -6.59
CA TYR A 261 12.76 -29.51 -5.91
C TYR A 261 14.00 -29.68 -6.81
N GLY A 262 14.23 -28.79 -7.79
CA GLY A 262 15.28 -28.94 -8.80
C GLY A 262 15.80 -27.65 -9.44
N ASN A 263 15.06 -26.53 -9.42
CA ASN A 263 15.54 -25.29 -10.06
C ASN A 263 16.29 -24.37 -9.08
N GLU A 264 17.36 -23.77 -9.61
CA GLU A 264 18.14 -22.74 -8.92
C GLU A 264 17.25 -21.54 -8.58
N TRP A 265 17.43 -21.01 -7.38
CA TRP A 265 16.67 -19.85 -6.92
C TRP A 265 16.84 -18.67 -7.91
N ALA A 266 15.76 -17.95 -8.19
CA ALA A 266 15.74 -16.86 -9.17
C ALA A 266 16.82 -15.77 -8.93
N LEU A 267 17.31 -15.61 -7.69
CA LEU A 267 18.39 -14.66 -7.37
C LEU A 267 19.81 -15.23 -7.51
N GLN A 268 19.99 -16.54 -7.67
CA GLN A 268 21.30 -17.19 -7.70
C GLN A 268 22.15 -16.77 -8.90
N ASN A 269 21.52 -16.55 -10.07
CA ASN A 269 22.21 -16.23 -11.33
C ASN A 269 21.82 -14.87 -11.91
N LEU A 270 21.67 -13.85 -11.05
CA LEU A 270 21.38 -12.49 -11.50
C LEU A 270 22.45 -11.98 -12.47
N ARG A 271 22.01 -11.53 -13.63
CA ARG A 271 22.82 -10.78 -14.60
C ARG A 271 23.07 -9.36 -14.08
N ASP A 272 24.16 -8.73 -14.51
CA ASP A 272 24.56 -7.40 -14.06
C ASP A 272 23.49 -6.32 -14.27
N ASN A 273 22.67 -6.46 -15.32
CA ASN A 273 21.60 -5.53 -15.65
C ASN A 273 20.26 -5.83 -14.95
N GLU A 274 20.10 -6.98 -14.30
CA GLU A 274 18.89 -7.37 -13.57
C GLU A 274 18.90 -6.77 -12.18
N LEU A 275 17.77 -6.25 -11.69
CA LEU A 275 17.67 -5.55 -10.39
C LEU A 275 18.70 -4.41 -10.20
N ALA A 276 19.22 -3.83 -11.29
CA ALA A 276 20.27 -2.82 -11.23
C ALA A 276 19.83 -1.50 -10.54
N CYS A 277 18.54 -1.19 -10.55
CA CYS A 277 17.96 -0.01 -9.92
C CYS A 277 17.46 -0.28 -8.50
N VAL A 278 17.52 -1.52 -8.00
CA VAL A 278 16.91 -1.87 -6.71
C VAL A 278 17.65 -1.17 -5.58
N ARG A 279 16.91 -0.33 -4.86
CA ARG A 279 17.31 0.36 -3.66
C ARG A 279 17.11 -0.51 -2.42
N LEU A 280 15.96 -1.19 -2.32
CA LEU A 280 15.64 -2.10 -1.23
C LEU A 280 15.03 -3.41 -1.76
N LEU A 281 15.57 -4.52 -1.28
CA LEU A 281 15.03 -5.88 -1.44
C LEU A 281 14.74 -6.47 -0.06
N GLN A 282 13.47 -6.76 0.22
CA GLN A 282 13.02 -7.38 1.47
C GLN A 282 12.61 -8.84 1.22
N LEU A 283 13.08 -9.76 2.07
CA LEU A 283 12.85 -11.22 1.93
C LEU A 283 12.54 -11.86 3.29
N HIS A 284 11.68 -11.24 4.10
CA HIS A 284 11.42 -11.76 5.45
C HIS A 284 10.68 -13.09 5.39
N SER A 285 11.07 -14.03 6.24
CA SER A 285 10.45 -15.35 6.38
C SER A 285 10.37 -16.16 5.09
N THR A 286 11.35 -16.02 4.20
CA THR A 286 11.54 -16.93 3.06
C THR A 286 12.42 -18.11 3.43
N HIS A 287 12.33 -19.22 2.70
CA HIS A 287 13.14 -20.42 2.99
C HIS A 287 14.66 -20.16 2.86
N GLN A 288 15.08 -19.17 2.07
CA GLN A 288 16.48 -18.77 1.89
C GLN A 288 17.11 -18.08 3.09
N GLN A 289 16.35 -17.77 4.14
CA GLN A 289 16.94 -17.30 5.41
C GLN A 289 17.98 -18.28 5.99
N LYS A 290 17.95 -19.55 5.58
CA LYS A 290 18.92 -20.56 6.03
C LYS A 290 20.27 -20.48 5.30
N ASP A 291 20.32 -19.87 4.13
CA ASP A 291 21.54 -19.70 3.33
C ASP A 291 21.64 -18.26 2.79
N GLU A 292 21.99 -17.34 3.69
CA GLU A 292 22.19 -15.93 3.35
C GLU A 292 23.39 -15.71 2.40
N THR A 293 24.21 -16.74 2.10
CA THR A 293 25.43 -16.62 1.29
C THR A 293 25.17 -16.04 -0.09
N ILE A 294 24.05 -16.42 -0.72
CA ILE A 294 23.66 -15.87 -2.04
C ILE A 294 23.34 -14.37 -1.92
N LEU A 295 22.58 -13.97 -0.91
CA LEU A 295 22.21 -12.57 -0.68
C LEU A 295 23.43 -11.72 -0.31
N GLN A 296 24.35 -12.27 0.49
CA GLN A 296 25.63 -11.69 0.82
C GLN A 296 26.49 -11.48 -0.43
N ALA A 297 26.57 -12.47 -1.33
CA ALA A 297 27.28 -12.35 -2.60
C ALA A 297 26.66 -11.28 -3.52
N ILE A 298 25.34 -11.16 -3.55
CA ILE A 298 24.64 -10.09 -4.29
C ILE A 298 24.99 -8.72 -3.69
N ASN A 299 24.91 -8.57 -2.36
CA ASN A 299 25.22 -7.31 -1.69
C ASN A 299 26.70 -6.91 -1.88
N MET A 300 27.64 -7.87 -1.85
CA MET A 300 29.06 -7.62 -2.14
C MET A 300 29.27 -7.06 -3.55
N LYS A 301 28.56 -7.60 -4.55
CA LYS A 301 28.58 -7.07 -5.92
C LYS A 301 27.88 -5.71 -6.04
N ARG A 302 26.93 -5.42 -5.15
CA ARG A 302 26.04 -4.25 -5.21
C ARG A 302 25.84 -3.61 -3.83
N PRO A 303 26.89 -3.00 -3.24
CA PRO A 303 26.86 -2.56 -1.84
C PRO A 303 25.88 -1.42 -1.54
N ARG A 304 25.32 -0.77 -2.58
CA ARG A 304 24.28 0.27 -2.43
C ARG A 304 22.85 -0.28 -2.34
N MET A 305 22.65 -1.55 -2.70
CA MET A 305 21.37 -2.24 -2.61
C MET A 305 21.16 -2.71 -1.18
N LEU A 306 20.16 -2.14 -0.52
CA LEU A 306 19.76 -2.55 0.83
C LEU A 306 19.05 -3.91 0.70
N ILE A 307 19.59 -4.94 1.37
CA ILE A 307 18.99 -6.28 1.37
C ILE A 307 18.63 -6.63 2.80
N SER A 308 17.34 -6.84 3.04
CA SER A 308 16.80 -7.23 4.34
C SER A 308 16.31 -8.68 4.29
N PRO A 309 17.17 -9.66 4.63
CA PRO A 309 16.76 -11.06 4.63
C PRO A 309 15.84 -11.39 5.80
N ARG A 310 15.84 -10.57 6.86
CA ARG A 310 15.03 -10.79 8.07
C ARG A 310 14.70 -9.46 8.75
N PRO A 311 13.67 -9.41 9.60
CA PRO A 311 13.32 -8.23 10.36
C PRO A 311 14.51 -7.67 11.16
N ASN A 312 14.59 -6.35 11.26
CA ASN A 312 15.60 -5.60 12.00
C ASN A 312 17.05 -5.81 11.56
N TYR A 313 17.26 -6.26 10.32
CA TYR A 313 18.60 -6.49 9.78
C TYR A 313 18.68 -6.11 8.30
N LEU A 314 19.81 -5.50 7.95
CA LEU A 314 20.25 -5.24 6.60
C LEU A 314 21.64 -5.84 6.45
N ILE A 315 21.89 -6.55 5.35
CA ILE A 315 23.21 -7.13 5.09
C ILE A 315 24.25 -6.02 5.10
N ASN A 316 25.21 -6.15 6.02
CA ASN A 316 26.33 -5.26 6.21
C ASN A 316 27.58 -6.07 6.54
N TRP A 317 28.72 -5.56 6.10
CA TRP A 317 29.99 -6.27 6.22
C TRP A 317 31.13 -5.26 6.24
N LYS A 318 32.29 -5.73 6.69
CA LYS A 318 33.54 -4.96 6.75
C LYS A 318 34.73 -5.82 6.34
N PHE A 319 35.80 -5.16 5.92
CA PHE A 319 37.08 -5.82 5.71
C PHE A 319 37.84 -5.93 7.03
N VAL A 320 38.30 -7.13 7.35
CA VAL A 320 39.22 -7.41 8.46
C VAL A 320 40.47 -8.04 7.85
N GLY A 321 41.49 -7.22 7.61
CA GLY A 321 42.60 -7.61 6.72
C GLY A 321 42.08 -7.82 5.29
N ASP A 322 42.41 -8.98 4.71
CA ASP A 322 41.96 -9.37 3.36
C ASP A 322 40.65 -10.18 3.37
N CYS A 323 40.07 -10.43 4.56
CA CYS A 323 38.84 -11.18 4.70
C CYS A 323 37.63 -10.24 4.77
N THR A 324 36.55 -10.64 4.11
CA THR A 324 35.22 -10.03 4.30
C THR A 324 34.54 -10.70 5.49
N VAL A 325 34.06 -9.91 6.44
CA VAL A 325 33.31 -10.38 7.61
C VAL A 325 31.93 -9.74 7.58
N PHE A 326 30.89 -10.58 7.52
CA PHE A 326 29.50 -10.15 7.64
C PHE A 326 29.12 -10.01 9.11
N ASN A 327 28.40 -8.94 9.44
CA ASN A 327 27.98 -8.70 10.82
C ASN A 327 26.69 -9.48 11.11
N GLU A 328 26.56 -10.00 12.33
CA GLU A 328 25.32 -10.66 12.77
C GLU A 328 24.17 -9.67 13.02
N GLU A 329 24.51 -8.40 13.25
CA GLU A 329 23.57 -7.31 13.45
C GLU A 329 23.88 -6.14 12.50
N PHE A 330 22.86 -5.33 12.24
CA PHE A 330 23.04 -4.12 11.45
C PHE A 330 23.75 -3.05 12.31
N GLU A 331 25.00 -2.74 11.97
CA GLU A 331 25.85 -1.76 12.67
C GLU A 331 25.50 -0.29 12.33
N GLY A 332 24.28 -0.03 11.84
CA GLY A 332 23.78 1.29 11.45
C GLY A 332 22.46 1.65 12.13
N ASP A 333 21.98 2.87 11.89
CA ASP A 333 20.67 3.31 12.39
C ASP A 333 19.56 2.94 11.39
N LEU A 334 18.82 1.87 11.71
CA LEU A 334 17.72 1.41 10.87
C LEU A 334 16.58 2.43 10.78
N ASN A 335 16.34 3.22 11.82
CA ASN A 335 15.30 4.25 11.79
C ASN A 335 15.70 5.39 10.86
N ALA A 336 16.98 5.78 10.84
CA ALA A 336 17.48 6.75 9.88
C ALA A 336 17.30 6.25 8.43
N VAL A 337 17.66 4.99 8.16
CA VAL A 337 17.42 4.37 6.84
C VAL A 337 15.93 4.39 6.48
N LEU A 338 15.04 3.99 7.40
CA LEU A 338 13.60 4.00 7.15
C LEU A 338 13.07 5.42 6.88
N ASN A 339 13.56 6.43 7.60
CA ASN A 339 13.19 7.83 7.36
C ASN A 339 13.61 8.28 5.96
N ASP A 340 14.83 7.96 5.54
CA ASP A 340 15.31 8.28 4.19
C ASP A 340 14.45 7.60 3.11
N LEU A 341 14.08 6.32 3.31
CA LEU A 341 13.26 5.58 2.37
C LEU A 341 11.80 6.07 2.34
N ASN A 342 11.25 6.55 3.46
CA ASN A 342 9.87 7.07 3.53
C ASN A 342 9.65 8.30 2.62
N ASP A 343 10.69 9.05 2.33
CA ASP A 343 10.64 10.20 1.42
C ASP A 343 10.76 9.80 -0.05
N GLU A 344 11.09 8.54 -0.35
CA GLU A 344 11.26 8.04 -1.71
C GLU A 344 9.92 7.55 -2.31
N PRO A 345 9.52 8.04 -3.49
CA PRO A 345 8.32 7.55 -4.18
C PRO A 345 8.39 6.04 -4.43
N GLY A 346 7.32 5.34 -4.06
CA GLY A 346 7.19 3.88 -4.19
C GLY A 346 7.46 3.09 -2.91
N PHE A 347 8.18 3.65 -1.93
CA PHE A 347 8.42 2.95 -0.67
C PHE A 347 7.12 2.64 0.11
N CYS A 348 6.05 3.40 -0.14
CA CYS A 348 4.71 3.13 0.40
C CYS A 348 4.17 1.73 0.08
N CYS A 349 4.67 1.04 -0.97
CA CYS A 349 4.32 -0.35 -1.25
C CYS A 349 5.02 -1.35 -0.32
N ILE A 350 6.09 -0.95 0.36
CA ILE A 350 6.84 -1.81 1.28
C ILE A 350 6.47 -1.50 2.74
N ASP A 351 6.10 -0.26 3.04
CA ASP A 351 5.67 0.20 4.36
C ASP A 351 4.25 -0.31 4.73
N ASP A 352 4.15 -1.53 5.27
CA ASP A 352 2.99 -2.00 6.05
C ASP A 352 3.48 -2.82 7.25
N TYR A 353 3.36 -2.25 8.47
CA TYR A 353 3.62 -2.79 9.82
C TYR A 353 4.94 -3.57 10.09
N HIS A 354 5.71 -3.90 9.06
CA HIS A 354 6.81 -4.86 9.06
C HIS A 354 7.99 -4.42 8.18
N ALA A 355 7.94 -3.26 7.52
CA ALA A 355 9.07 -2.74 6.76
C ALA A 355 10.30 -2.67 7.67
N LEU A 356 11.31 -3.49 7.35
CA LEU A 356 12.50 -3.72 8.15
C LEU A 356 12.25 -4.09 9.63
N GLY A 357 11.03 -4.45 10.04
CA GLY A 357 10.74 -5.02 11.36
C GLY A 357 10.53 -4.05 12.53
N ARG A 358 10.01 -2.83 12.31
CA ARG A 358 9.71 -1.84 13.39
C ARG A 358 9.27 -2.51 14.69
N GLN A 359 10.13 -2.50 15.71
CA GLN A 359 9.70 -2.67 17.09
C GLN A 359 8.91 -1.40 17.49
N LYS A 360 7.68 -1.58 17.98
CA LYS A 360 6.91 -0.51 18.61
C LYS A 360 7.49 -0.15 19.97
#